data_AF-A0AAU9SI11-F1
#
_entry.id   AF-A0AAU9SI11-F1
#
_cell.length_a   1.000
_cell.length_b   1.000
_cell.length_c   1.000
_cell.angle_alpha   90.00
_cell.angle_beta   90.00
_cell.angle_gamma   90.00
#
_symmetry.space_group_name_H-M   'P 1'
#
loop_
_entity.id
_entity.type
_entity.pdbx_description
1 polymer ?
#
loop_
_entity_poly.entity_id
_entity_poly.type
_entity_poly.pdbx_seq_one_letter_code
_entity_poly.pdbx_strand_id
1 'polypeptide(L)' 'MAGASSLVGKLETEVEIKASAGKFHHMFVERPHHVSNATPGNIQGCDLHEGDWGKVGSIVIWKYVHGKSTLYT' A
#
# COMPACT_ATOMS: atom_id res chain seq x y z
N MET A 1 -20.43 31.07 13.91
CA MET A 1 -19.17 30.29 13.86
C MET A 1 -19.52 28.90 13.38
N ALA A 2 -19.28 28.58 12.11
CA ALA A 2 -19.50 27.22 11.60
C ALA A 2 -18.49 26.28 12.29
N GLY A 3 -18.97 25.22 12.92
CA GLY A 3 -18.12 24.22 13.59
C GLY A 3 -17.18 23.56 12.58
N ALA A 4 -15.95 23.28 12.99
CA ALA A 4 -14.98 22.57 12.16
C ALA A 4 -15.56 21.21 11.71
N SER A 5 -15.46 20.93 10.41
CA SER A 5 -15.85 19.65 9.81
C SER A 5 -14.99 18.52 10.40
N SER A 6 -15.62 17.49 10.96
CA SER A 6 -14.96 16.28 11.46
C SER A 6 -14.46 15.34 10.35
N LEU A 7 -14.51 15.76 9.08
CA LEU A 7 -14.10 14.94 7.93
C LEU A 7 -12.59 14.95 7.66
N VAL A 8 -11.81 15.74 8.40
CA VAL A 8 -10.34 15.80 8.27
C VAL A 8 -9.69 15.18 9.50
N GLY A 9 -8.86 14.16 9.29
CA GLY A 9 -8.12 13.48 10.35
C GLY A 9 -6.87 12.79 9.82
N LYS A 10 -5.91 12.51 10.72
CA LYS A 10 -4.68 11.77 10.44
C LYS A 10 -4.65 10.52 11.31
N LEU A 11 -4.37 9.37 10.71
CA LEU A 11 -4.15 8.12 11.42
C LEU A 11 -2.69 7.69 11.21
N GLU A 12 -2.00 7.36 12.30
CA GLU A 12 -0.61 6.93 12.29
C GLU A 12 -0.46 5.61 13.04
N THR A 13 0.50 4.81 12.62
CA THR A 13 0.90 3.57 13.30
C THR A 13 2.37 3.31 13.05
N GLU A 14 3.04 2.73 14.03
CA GLU A 14 4.43 2.32 13.93
C GLU A 14 4.53 0.84 14.29
N VAL A 15 5.25 0.09 13.46
CA VAL A 15 5.49 -1.34 13.68
C VAL A 15 6.97 -1.60 13.46
N GLU A 16 7.63 -2.21 14.45
CA GLU A 16 9.03 -2.54 14.36
C GLU A 16 9.26 -3.69 13.36
N ILE A 17 10.25 -3.51 12.48
CA ILE A 17 10.67 -4.55 11.53
C ILE A 17 12.10 -4.99 11.82
N LYS A 18 12.36 -6.28 11.64
CA LYS A 18 13.71 -6.85 11.70
C LYS A 18 14.47 -6.73 10.37
N ALA A 19 13.77 -6.43 9.28
CA ALA A 19 14.36 -6.27 7.96
C ALA A 19 15.08 -4.92 7.83
N SER A 20 16.05 -4.82 6.90
CA SER A 20 16.72 -3.53 6.69
C SER A 20 15.75 -2.51 6.09
N ALA A 21 15.82 -1.28 6.62
CA ALA A 21 14.98 -0.17 6.15
C ALA A 21 15.13 0.07 4.65
N GLY A 22 16.36 0.03 4.13
CA GLY A 22 16.64 0.23 2.70
C GLY A 22 16.01 -0.84 1.81
N LYS A 23 16.06 -2.12 2.21
CA LYS A 23 15.42 -3.20 1.44
C LYS A 23 13.90 -3.07 1.43
N PHE A 24 13.32 -2.73 2.59
CA PHE A 24 11.87 -2.52 2.70
C PHE A 24 11.43 -1.33 1.82
N HIS A 25 12.08 -0.17 1.95
CA HIS A 25 11.79 1.02 1.16
C HIS A 25 11.92 0.77 -0.35
N HIS A 26 13.02 0.16 -0.79
CA HIS A 26 13.25 -0.15 -2.20
C HIS A 26 12.17 -1.05 -2.81
N MET A 27 11.62 -2.00 -2.03
CA MET A 27 10.53 -2.86 -2.52
C MET A 27 9.26 -2.06 -2.82
N PHE A 28 8.87 -1.10 -1.99
CA PHE A 28 7.67 -0.30 -2.22
C PHE A 28 7.86 0.81 -3.25
N VAL A 29 9.07 1.34 -3.37
CA VAL A 29 9.35 2.48 -4.25
C VAL A 29 9.79 2.04 -5.64
N GLU A 30 10.84 1.22 -5.74
CA GLU A 30 11.43 0.86 -7.04
C GLU A 30 10.80 -0.38 -7.67
N ARG A 31 10.26 -1.29 -6.84
CA ARG A 31 9.73 -2.59 -7.30
C ARG A 31 8.37 -2.94 -6.73
N PRO A 32 7.36 -2.03 -6.76
CA PRO A 32 6.06 -2.26 -6.12
C PRO A 32 5.33 -3.50 -6.67
N HIS A 33 5.57 -3.90 -7.92
CA HIS A 33 5.03 -5.15 -8.49
C HIS A 33 5.47 -6.42 -7.72
N HIS A 34 6.61 -6.39 -7.02
CA HIS A 34 7.05 -7.51 -6.18
C HIS A 34 6.28 -7.65 -4.87
N VAL A 35 5.56 -6.62 -4.42
CA VAL A 35 4.83 -6.67 -3.14
C VAL A 35 3.74 -7.75 -3.18
N SER A 36 3.12 -7.98 -4.35
CA SER A 36 2.14 -9.06 -4.55
C SER A 36 2.72 -10.46 -4.29
N ASN A 37 3.99 -10.69 -4.63
CA ASN A 37 4.68 -11.94 -4.33
C ASN A 37 5.00 -12.09 -2.84
N ALA A 38 5.27 -10.99 -2.15
CA ALA A 38 5.58 -10.99 -0.72
C ALA A 38 4.32 -11.17 0.16
N THR A 39 3.15 -10.73 -0.31
CA THR A 39 1.89 -10.82 0.43
C THR A 39 0.67 -11.09 -0.46
N PRO A 40 0.61 -12.26 -1.14
CA PRO A 40 -0.43 -12.54 -2.15
C PRO A 40 -1.86 -12.55 -1.59
N GLY A 41 -2.01 -12.83 -0.28
CA GLY A 41 -3.31 -12.79 0.40
C GLY A 41 -3.88 -11.38 0.59
N ASN A 42 -3.02 -10.36 0.66
CA ASN A 42 -3.42 -8.97 0.83
C ASN A 42 -3.38 -8.21 -0.50
N ILE A 43 -2.34 -8.41 -1.30
CA ILE A 43 -2.11 -7.73 -2.57
C ILE A 43 -1.99 -8.78 -3.67
N GLN A 44 -2.92 -8.77 -4.63
CA GLN A 44 -2.92 -9.71 -5.75
C GLN A 44 -2.12 -9.22 -6.95
N GLY A 45 -1.83 -7.92 -7.03
CA GLY A 45 -1.07 -7.37 -8.16
C GLY A 45 -0.81 -5.87 -8.04
N CYS A 46 0.14 -5.41 -8.86
CA CYS A 46 0.43 -3.99 -9.04
C CYS A 46 0.90 -3.77 -10.48
N ASP A 47 0.11 -3.01 -11.24
CA ASP A 47 0.38 -2.72 -12.66
C ASP A 47 0.80 -1.26 -12.81
N LEU A 48 1.76 -0.98 -13.70
CA LEU A 48 2.12 0.38 -14.07
C LEU A 48 1.11 0.92 -15.07
N HIS A 49 0.49 2.04 -14.76
CA HIS A 49 -0.47 2.70 -15.63
C HIS A 49 0.20 3.83 -16.43
N GLU A 50 0.95 4.71 -15.75
CA GLU A 50 1.65 5.84 -16.37
C GLU A 50 3.01 6.09 -15.73
N GLY A 51 3.95 6.61 -16.53
CA GLY A 51 5.31 6.93 -16.10
C GLY A 51 6.22 5.72 -16.03
N ASP A 52 7.18 5.75 -15.10
CA ASP A 52 8.17 4.70 -14.87
C ASP A 52 8.18 4.27 -13.41
N TRP A 53 8.46 2.98 -13.17
CA TRP A 53 8.64 2.46 -11.81
C TRP A 53 9.69 3.26 -11.03
N GLY A 54 9.39 3.57 -9.77
CA GLY A 54 10.31 4.29 -8.88
C GLY A 54 10.51 5.77 -9.21
N LYS A 55 9.76 6.34 -10.16
CA LYS A 55 9.81 7.78 -10.45
C LYS A 55 8.64 8.52 -9.84
N VAL A 56 8.94 9.71 -9.31
CA VAL A 56 7.92 10.64 -8.81
C VAL A 56 6.99 11.01 -9.95
N GLY A 57 5.68 10.93 -9.71
CA GLY A 57 4.65 11.17 -10.71
C GLY A 57 4.18 9.91 -11.45
N SER A 58 4.74 8.73 -11.16
CA SER A 58 4.21 7.46 -11.69
C SER A 58 2.83 7.13 -11.11
N ILE A 59 2.00 6.50 -11.95
CA ILE A 59 0.66 6.02 -11.57
C ILE A 59 0.66 4.50 -11.62
N VAL A 60 0.28 3.87 -10.51
CA VAL A 60 0.21 2.42 -10.39
C VAL A 60 -1.17 1.98 -9.91
N ILE A 61 -1.63 0.84 -10.42
CA ILE A 61 -2.90 0.23 -10.05
C ILE A 61 -2.63 -0.93 -9.10
N TRP A 62 -2.96 -0.75 -7.82
CA TRP A 62 -2.89 -1.80 -6.81
C TRP A 62 -4.18 -2.64 -6.81
N LYS A 63 -4.04 -3.95 -6.94
CA LYS A 63 -5.11 -4.93 -6.77
C LYS A 63 -4.96 -5.54 -5.38
N TYR A 64 -5.87 -5.23 -4.46
CA TYR A 64 -5.80 -5.68 -3.07
C TYR A 64 -7.15 -6.21 -2.57
N VAL A 65 -7.09 -7.06 -1.53
CA VAL A 65 -8.26 -7.51 -0.77
C VAL A 65 -8.10 -7.02 0.66
N HIS A 66 -9.18 -6.49 1.23
CA HIS A 66 -9.23 -6.06 2.61
C HIS A 66 -10.49 -6.61 3.28
N GLY A 67 -10.31 -7.16 4.49
CA GLY A 67 -11.34 -7.91 5.19
C GLY A 67 -11.46 -9.35 4.71
N LYS A 68 -11.92 -10.25 5.59
CA LYS A 68 -12.38 -11.58 5.20
C LYS A 68 -13.85 -11.47 4.84
N SER A 69 -14.28 -12.10 3.75
CA SER A 69 -15.66 -12.58 3.67
C SER A 69 -15.78 -13.69 4.72
N THR A 70 -16.09 -13.32 5.96
CA THR A 70 -16.56 -14.30 6.94
C THR A 70 -17.91 -14.79 6.42
N LEU A 71 -17.90 -15.84 5.61
CA LEU A 71 -19.09 -16.65 5.43
C LEU A 71 -19.33 -17.26 6.80
N TYR A 72 -20.35 -16.75 7.50
CA TYR A 72 -20.93 -17.44 8.63
C TYR A 72 -21.44 -18.79 8.10
N THR A 73 -20.73 -19.87 8.41
CA THR A 73 -21.25 -21.25 8.40
C THR A 73 -21.50 -21.68 9.82
#